data_AF-A0A1V1UP29-F1
#
_entry.id   AF-A0A1V1UP29-F1
#
_cell.length_a   1.000
_cell.length_b   1.000
_cell.length_c   1.000
_cell.angle_alpha   90.00
_cell.angle_beta   90.00
_cell.angle_gamma   90.00
#
_symmetry.space_group_name_H-M   'P 1'
#
loop_
_entity.id
_entity.type
_entity.pdbx_description
1 polymer ?
#
loop_
_entity_poly.entity_id
_entity_poly.type
_entity_poly.pdbx_seq_one_letter_code
_entity_poly.pdbx_strand_id
1 'polypeptide(L)'
;MHRQKVFGIGFHKTGTKSLGAALDILGYRTCGPFGAQDADIAETALARAVALVSQYDAFQDNPWPLLFKELDTRFPDSRFILTICPSDEWIERAVRYFGTKETPMRRWIYGAGSPIGRESDARQTR
;
A
#
# COMPACT_ATOMS: atom_id res chain seq x y z
N MET A 1 20.11 -17.82 5.63
CA MET A 1 20.13 -16.45 6.20
C MET A 1 18.77 -15.82 5.96
N HIS A 2 18.10 -15.30 6.99
CA HIS A 2 16.86 -14.54 6.79
C HIS A 2 17.21 -13.19 6.17
N ARG A 3 16.62 -12.89 5.00
CA ARG A 3 16.73 -11.58 4.37
C ARG A 3 15.85 -10.59 5.14
N GLN A 4 16.36 -9.39 5.39
CA GLN A 4 15.59 -8.31 6.03
C GLN A 4 14.32 -7.99 5.25
N LYS A 5 13.23 -7.69 5.95
CA LYS A 5 11.95 -7.32 5.35
C LYS A 5 12.00 -5.87 4.87
N VAL A 6 11.51 -5.61 3.66
CA VAL A 6 11.48 -4.27 3.07
C VAL A 6 10.04 -3.87 2.74
N PHE A 7 9.54 -2.82 3.39
CA PHE A 7 8.18 -2.32 3.18
C PHE A 7 8.20 -1.02 2.39
N GLY A 8 7.66 -1.06 1.18
CA GLY A 8 7.23 0.11 0.43
C GLY A 8 5.98 0.71 1.07
N ILE A 9 6.14 1.82 1.78
CA ILE A 9 5.07 2.54 2.48
C ILE A 9 4.58 3.77 1.71
N GLY A 10 5.00 3.90 0.45
CA GLY A 10 4.42 4.86 -0.46
C GLY A 10 2.97 4.51 -0.79
N PHE A 11 2.12 5.53 -0.79
CA PHE A 11 0.72 5.38 -1.18
C PHE A 11 0.60 4.93 -2.64
N HIS A 12 -0.55 4.35 -3.02
CA HIS A 12 -0.78 4.07 -4.44
C HIS A 12 -0.55 5.32 -5.30
N LYS A 13 -0.16 5.12 -6.56
CA LYS A 13 0.15 6.22 -7.51
C LYS A 13 1.36 7.08 -7.16
N THR A 14 2.24 6.61 -6.27
CA THR A 14 3.57 7.23 -6.04
C THR A 14 4.74 6.43 -6.62
N GLY A 15 4.48 5.46 -7.52
CA GLY A 15 5.52 4.63 -8.14
C GLY A 15 5.70 3.24 -7.50
N THR A 16 4.71 2.77 -6.74
CA THR A 16 4.69 1.46 -6.07
C THR A 16 5.03 0.28 -7.00
N LYS A 17 4.46 0.27 -8.23
CA LYS A 17 4.78 -0.74 -9.25
C LYS A 17 6.26 -0.73 -9.68
N SER A 18 6.84 0.45 -9.89
CA SER A 18 8.25 0.58 -10.28
C SER A 18 9.17 0.16 -9.14
N LEU A 19 8.81 0.51 -7.89
CA LEU A 19 9.51 0.02 -6.70
C LEU A 19 9.49 -1.51 -6.62
N GLY A 20 8.33 -2.14 -6.86
CA GLY A 20 8.23 -3.60 -6.88
C GLY A 20 9.15 -4.23 -7.93
N ALA A 21 9.13 -3.71 -9.16
CA ALA A 21 10.02 -4.18 -10.22
C ALA A 21 11.51 -4.02 -9.87
N ALA A 22 11.91 -2.91 -9.25
CA ALA A 22 13.29 -2.70 -8.80
C ALA A 22 13.69 -3.70 -7.71
N LEU A 23 12.80 -4.00 -6.76
CA LEU A 23 13.04 -4.99 -5.71
C LEU A 23 13.19 -6.41 -6.28
N ASP A 24 12.36 -6.77 -7.26
CA ASP A 24 12.46 -8.05 -7.97
C ASP A 24 13.80 -8.16 -8.72
N ILE A 25 14.26 -7.09 -9.39
CA ILE A 25 15.58 -7.03 -10.04
C ILE A 25 16.72 -7.23 -9.02
N LEU A 26 16.58 -6.68 -7.81
CA LEU A 26 17.53 -6.87 -6.71
C LEU A 26 17.40 -8.24 -6.03
N GLY A 27 16.54 -9.13 -6.54
CA GLY A 27 16.36 -10.50 -6.09
C GLY A 27 15.51 -10.64 -4.83
N TYR A 28 14.73 -9.63 -4.44
CA TYR A 28 13.73 -9.78 -3.39
C TYR A 28 12.51 -10.53 -3.92
N ARG A 29 11.88 -11.34 -3.08
CA ARG A 29 10.54 -11.88 -3.36
C ARG A 29 9.52 -10.82 -2.96
N THR A 30 8.99 -10.09 -3.94
CA THR A 30 8.08 -8.97 -3.68
C THR A 30 6.62 -9.41 -3.61
N CYS A 31 5.92 -8.96 -2.58
CA CYS A 31 4.47 -9.08 -2.43
C CYS A 31 3.81 -7.75 -2.78
N GLY A 32 2.87 -7.78 -3.72
CA GLY A 32 2.13 -6.59 -4.15
C GLY A 32 0.88 -6.30 -3.32
N PRO A 33 -0.04 -5.49 -3.87
CA PRO A 33 -1.30 -5.19 -3.21
C PRO A 33 -2.19 -6.41 -3.08
N PHE A 34 -3.00 -6.46 -2.03
CA PHE A 34 -4.00 -7.50 -1.83
C PHE A 34 -5.30 -6.94 -1.22
N GLY A 35 -6.38 -7.74 -1.28
CA GLY A 35 -7.62 -7.43 -0.54
C GLY A 35 -8.41 -6.22 -1.07
N ALA A 36 -8.11 -5.72 -2.28
CA ALA A 36 -8.77 -4.54 -2.81
C ALA A 36 -10.31 -4.64 -2.82
N GLN A 37 -10.84 -5.83 -3.13
CA GLN A 37 -12.28 -6.12 -3.22
C GLN A 37 -12.83 -6.91 -2.04
N ASP A 38 -12.00 -7.14 -1.02
CA ASP A 38 -12.41 -7.87 0.19
C ASP A 38 -13.26 -6.94 1.06
N ALA A 39 -14.51 -7.32 1.32
CA ALA A 39 -15.47 -6.49 2.06
C ALA A 39 -15.00 -6.22 3.50
N ASP A 40 -14.30 -7.19 4.10
CA ASP A 40 -13.83 -7.16 5.49
C ASP A 40 -12.34 -6.81 5.56
N ILE A 41 -11.83 -6.08 4.56
CA ILE A 41 -10.40 -5.80 4.47
C ILE A 41 -9.87 -4.99 5.65
N ALA A 42 -10.66 -4.08 6.21
CA ALA A 42 -10.23 -3.24 7.33
C ALA A 42 -9.95 -4.09 8.59
N GLU A 43 -10.72 -5.16 8.78
CA GLU A 43 -10.63 -6.08 9.92
C GLU A 43 -9.60 -7.20 9.66
N THR A 44 -9.50 -7.69 8.42
CA THR A 44 -8.71 -8.88 8.09
C THR A 44 -7.29 -8.57 7.61
N ALA A 45 -7.01 -7.34 7.17
CA ALA A 45 -5.75 -7.01 6.50
C ALA A 45 -4.51 -7.31 7.35
N LEU A 46 -4.52 -7.01 8.66
CA LEU A 46 -3.37 -7.23 9.52
C LEU A 46 -3.03 -8.73 9.66
N ALA A 47 -4.03 -9.58 9.92
CA ALA A 47 -3.84 -11.02 10.04
C ALA A 47 -3.29 -11.62 8.74
N ARG A 48 -3.85 -11.19 7.60
CA ARG A 48 -3.39 -11.61 6.27
C ARG A 48 -1.97 -11.12 5.97
N ALA A 49 -1.65 -9.87 6.30
CA ALA A 49 -0.32 -9.30 6.11
C ALA A 49 0.73 -10.09 6.89
N VAL A 50 0.47 -10.42 8.16
CA VAL A 50 1.38 -11.25 8.98
C VAL A 50 1.64 -12.61 8.34
N ALA A 51 0.61 -13.27 7.79
CA ALA A 51 0.75 -14.55 7.10
C ALA A 51 1.54 -14.45 5.78
N LEU A 52 1.49 -13.30 5.11
CA LEU A 52 2.25 -13.04 3.89
C LEU A 52 3.70 -12.66 4.18
N VAL A 53 3.99 -11.95 5.28
CA VAL A 53 5.36 -11.51 5.59
C VAL A 53 6.32 -12.68 5.82
N SER A 54 5.83 -13.83 6.28
CA SER A 54 6.64 -15.05 6.41
C SER A 54 7.08 -15.63 5.06
N GLN A 55 6.36 -15.34 3.96
CA GLN A 55 6.56 -15.94 2.64
C GLN A 55 7.38 -15.06 1.68
N TYR A 56 7.36 -13.75 1.90
CA TYR A 56 7.99 -12.76 1.01
C TYR A 56 9.04 -11.93 1.74
N ASP A 57 9.87 -11.21 0.99
CA ASP A 57 10.98 -10.43 1.53
C ASP A 57 10.77 -8.91 1.35
N ALA A 58 9.95 -8.51 0.38
CA ALA A 58 9.59 -7.12 0.19
C ALA A 58 8.09 -6.95 -0.10
N PHE A 59 7.54 -5.77 0.17
CA PHE A 59 6.10 -5.50 0.17
C PHE A 59 5.83 -4.11 -0.41
N GLN A 60 4.79 -3.93 -1.23
CA GLN A 60 4.49 -2.61 -1.81
C GLN A 60 3.02 -2.43 -2.17
N ASP A 61 2.56 -1.17 -2.16
CA ASP A 61 1.17 -0.74 -2.40
C ASP A 61 0.20 -1.17 -1.28
N ASN A 62 -1.09 -0.91 -1.44
CA ASN A 62 -2.06 -1.12 -0.36
C ASN A 62 -2.37 -2.61 -0.12
N PRO A 63 -2.50 -3.06 1.15
CA PRO A 63 -2.66 -2.25 2.38
C PRO A 63 -1.36 -1.97 3.16
N TRP A 64 -0.18 -2.30 2.64
CA TRP A 64 1.08 -2.25 3.41
C TRP A 64 1.36 -0.89 4.09
N PRO A 65 1.12 0.28 3.47
CA PRO A 65 1.26 1.58 4.12
C PRO A 65 0.35 1.81 5.32
N LEU A 66 -0.80 1.12 5.41
CA LEU A 66 -1.73 1.25 6.54
C LEU A 66 -1.31 0.42 7.75
N LEU A 67 -0.46 -0.59 7.54
CA LEU A 67 -0.12 -1.61 8.53
C LEU A 67 1.33 -1.54 9.01
N PHE A 68 2.12 -0.60 8.49
CA PHE A 68 3.58 -0.65 8.64
C PHE A 68 4.03 -0.54 10.10
N LYS A 69 3.29 0.16 10.97
CA LYS A 69 3.65 0.32 12.40
C LYS A 69 3.46 -0.99 13.16
N GLU A 70 2.33 -1.66 12.94
CA GLU A 70 2.03 -2.96 13.52
C GLU A 70 2.97 -4.03 12.99
N LEU A 71 3.35 -3.94 11.71
CA LEU A 71 4.31 -4.86 11.09
C LEU A 71 5.74 -4.62 11.58
N ASP A 72 6.17 -3.37 11.78
CA ASP A 72 7.48 -3.04 12.37
C ASP A 72 7.63 -3.63 13.78
N THR A 73 6.57 -3.53 14.58
CA THR A 73 6.52 -4.10 15.93
C THR A 73 6.67 -5.63 15.92
N ARG A 74 6.09 -6.31 14.91
CA ARG A 74 6.08 -7.78 14.81
C ARG A 74 7.32 -8.35 14.12
N PHE A 75 7.93 -7.58 13.23
CA PHE A 75 9.08 -7.98 12.42
C PHE A 75 10.22 -7.00 12.64
N PRO A 76 11.01 -7.16 13.71
CA PRO A 76 12.12 -6.26 14.00
C PRO A 76 13.17 -6.26 12.87
N ASP A 77 13.95 -5.20 12.79
CA ASP A 77 14.95 -4.94 11.74
C ASP A 77 14.38 -4.75 10.32
N SER A 78 13.08 -4.49 10.23
CA SER A 78 12.45 -4.10 8.97
C SER A 78 13.03 -2.78 8.43
N ARG A 79 12.98 -2.62 7.11
CA ARG A 79 13.39 -1.42 6.39
C ARG A 79 12.19 -0.85 5.65
N PHE A 80 12.12 0.47 5.55
CA PHE A 80 10.98 1.18 4.95
C PHE A 80 11.44 2.08 3.81
N ILE A 81 10.67 2.06 2.72
CA ILE A 81 10.87 2.93 1.56
C ILE A 81 9.59 3.75 1.37
N LEU A 82 9.69 5.06 1.56
CA LEU A 82 8.58 6.00 1.32
C LEU A 82 8.75 6.64 -0.06
N THR A 83 7.93 6.23 -1.03
CA THR A 83 7.86 6.90 -2.33
C THR A 83 6.88 8.07 -2.27
N ILE A 84 7.38 9.27 -2.61
CA ILE A 84 6.63 10.53 -2.55
C ILE A 84 6.33 11.08 -3.93
N CYS A 85 5.24 11.85 -4.04
CA CYS A 85 4.84 12.59 -5.24
C CYS A 85 4.19 13.92 -4.78
N PRO A 86 4.26 15.02 -5.54
CA PRO A 86 3.47 16.22 -5.21
C PRO A 86 1.98 15.87 -5.09
N SER A 87 1.29 16.43 -4.09
CA SER A 87 -0.09 16.04 -3.77
C SER A 87 -1.07 16.27 -4.92
N ASP A 88 -0.88 17.34 -5.68
CA ASP A 88 -1.74 17.66 -6.83
C ASP A 88 -1.53 16.70 -8.00
N GLU A 89 -0.28 16.37 -8.34
CA GLU A 89 0.00 15.35 -9.35
C GLU A 89 -0.55 13.98 -8.95
N TRP A 90 -0.46 13.64 -7.66
CA TRP A 90 -0.94 12.38 -7.13
C TRP A 90 -2.46 12.25 -7.28
N ILE A 91 -3.23 13.25 -6.81
CA ILE A 91 -4.69 13.16 -6.83
C ILE A 91 -5.24 13.16 -8.26
N GLU A 92 -4.61 13.91 -9.18
CA GLU A 92 -4.97 13.88 -10.60
C GLU A 92 -4.79 12.48 -11.19
N ARG A 93 -3.66 11.82 -10.89
CA ARG A 93 -3.40 10.43 -11.32
C ARG A 93 -4.38 9.45 -10.66
N ALA A 94 -4.70 9.66 -9.39
CA ALA A 94 -5.62 8.83 -8.62
C ALA A 94 -7.04 8.92 -9.21
N VAL A 95 -7.60 10.13 -9.35
CA VAL A 95 -8.91 10.38 -9.95
C VAL A 95 -9.00 9.81 -11.37
N ARG A 96 -8.01 10.11 -12.22
CA ARG A 96 -7.98 9.62 -13.61
C ARG A 96 -7.98 8.10 -13.69
N TYR A 97 -7.24 7.43 -12.82
CA TYR A 97 -7.11 5.96 -12.87
C TYR A 97 -8.26 5.24 -12.17
N PHE A 98 -8.74 5.77 -11.04
CA PHE A 98 -9.81 5.15 -10.26
C PHE A 98 -11.18 5.38 -10.89
N GLY A 99 -11.38 6.56 -11.49
CA GLY A 99 -12.69 6.97 -11.96
C GLY A 99 -13.73 6.93 -10.83
N THR A 100 -14.96 6.60 -11.17
CA THR A 100 -16.06 6.44 -10.22
C THR A 100 -16.09 5.08 -9.53
N LYS A 101 -15.10 4.20 -9.82
CA LYS A 101 -15.09 2.86 -9.23
C LYS A 101 -14.79 2.94 -7.75
N GLU A 102 -15.62 2.26 -6.98
CA GLU A 102 -15.42 2.08 -5.55
C GLU A 102 -14.82 0.71 -5.24
N THR A 103 -14.05 0.64 -4.16
CA THR A 103 -13.53 -0.62 -3.62
C THR A 103 -13.55 -0.55 -2.10
N PRO A 104 -13.80 -1.65 -1.36
CA PRO A 104 -13.67 -1.69 0.09
C PRO A 104 -12.35 -1.12 0.62
N MET A 105 -11.22 -1.44 -0.03
CA MET A 105 -9.92 -0.87 0.33
C MET A 105 -9.89 0.66 0.27
N ARG A 106 -10.46 1.26 -0.78
CA ARG A 106 -10.54 2.73 -0.90
C ARG A 106 -11.49 3.33 0.13
N ARG A 107 -12.60 2.66 0.44
CA ARG A 107 -13.49 3.08 1.54
C ARG A 107 -12.77 3.07 2.88
N TRP A 108 -11.94 2.06 3.15
CA TRP A 108 -11.11 2.02 4.35
C TRP A 108 -10.09 3.16 4.37
N ILE A 109 -9.44 3.44 3.25
CA ILE A 109 -8.41 4.48 3.14
C ILE A 109 -8.98 5.89 3.25
N TYR A 110 -10.03 6.19 2.47
CA TYR A 110 -10.54 7.56 2.31
C TYR A 110 -11.79 7.85 3.15
N GLY A 111 -12.39 6.84 3.78
CA GLY A 111 -13.76 6.90 4.26
C GLY A 111 -14.81 6.91 3.12
N ALA A 112 -14.38 6.85 1.86
CA ALA A 112 -15.22 6.90 0.66
C ALA A 112 -14.67 5.98 -0.44
N GLY A 113 -15.51 5.50 -1.35
CA GLY A 113 -15.05 4.50 -2.33
C GLY A 113 -14.26 5.07 -3.50
N SER A 114 -14.52 6.31 -3.90
CA SER A 114 -13.78 7.05 -4.94
C SER A 114 -13.37 8.43 -4.44
N PRO A 115 -12.18 8.94 -4.83
CA PRO A 115 -11.77 10.30 -4.50
C PRO A 115 -12.44 11.39 -5.34
N ILE A 116 -13.21 11.05 -6.39
CA ILE A 116 -13.88 12.04 -7.24
C ILE A 116 -14.89 12.85 -6.43
N GLY A 117 -14.81 14.18 -6.53
CA GLY A 117 -15.63 15.12 -5.76
C GLY A 117 -15.28 15.19 -4.28
N ARG A 118 -14.22 14.49 -3.85
CA ARG A 118 -13.69 14.44 -2.48
C ARG A 118 -12.17 14.57 -2.48
N GLU A 119 -11.62 15.29 -3.46
CA GLU A 119 -10.19 15.38 -3.70
C GLU A 119 -9.46 16.06 -2.54
N SER A 120 -10.11 17.00 -1.84
CA SER A 120 -9.56 17.66 -0.66
C SER A 120 -9.42 16.70 0.54
N ASP A 121 -10.39 15.82 0.75
CA ASP A 121 -10.36 14.82 1.82
C ASP A 121 -9.32 13.74 1.50
N ALA A 122 -9.31 13.27 0.26
CA ALA A 122 -8.35 12.26 -0.21
C ALA A 122 -6.90 12.73 -0.06
N ARG A 123 -6.61 14.03 -0.23
CA ARG A 123 -5.27 14.60 0.01
C ARG A 123 -4.82 14.52 1.46
N GLN A 124 -5.74 14.56 2.43
CA GLN A 124 -5.43 14.51 3.87
C GLN A 124 -5.19 13.08 4.38
N THR A 125 -5.62 12.07 3.62
CA THR A 125 -5.48 10.65 3.99
C THR A 125 -4.11 10.06 3.69
N ARG A 126 -3.23 10.84 3.05
CA ARG A 126 -1.92 10.44 2.58
C ARG A 126 -0.82 10.77 3.58
#